data_AF-A0A654IQM6-F1
#
_entry.id   AF-A0A654IQM6-F1
#
_cell.length_a   1.000
_cell.length_b   1.000
_cell.length_c   1.000
_cell.angle_alpha   90.00
_cell.angle_beta   90.00
_cell.angle_gamma   90.00
#
_symmetry.space_group_name_H-M   'P 1'
#
loop_
_entity.id
_entity.type
_entity.pdbx_description
1 polymer ?
#
loop_
_entity_poly.entity_id
_entity_poly.type
_entity_poly.pdbx_seq_one_letter_code
_entity_poly.pdbx_strand_id
1 'polypeptide(L)'
;MKKLLTILGSVGLIATTSAAVVACGDKMPKNAEKKETKQEKKEQKVEKAVEKKEEGEKFPKQKLDLGAFFKNEGRYNSFSQYEIKNKIAKLTNTDISTLTDLNIEYEDEKGTGTVKSTKYTDTLNFSFSNILDLGEFKKENKTVVPQLEVKKKLAKTLKYEEKDLVGLEVTYGEKEGNGTVKSAKTRGTLKFKFTIK
;
A
#
# COMPACT_ATOMS: atom_id res chain seq x y z
N MET A 1 41.77 4.83 -22.02
CA MET A 1 41.72 6.29 -22.23
C MET A 1 41.00 6.93 -21.05
N LYS A 2 41.62 7.94 -20.43
CA LYS A 2 41.09 8.73 -19.31
C LYS A 2 39.90 9.57 -19.79
N LYS A 3 38.81 9.64 -19.01
CA LYS A 3 38.09 10.89 -18.69
C LYS A 3 37.44 10.77 -17.30
N LEU A 4 38.03 11.49 -16.35
CA LEU A 4 37.47 11.87 -15.06
C LEU A 4 36.78 13.24 -15.20
N LEU A 5 35.89 13.53 -14.24
CA LEU A 5 35.38 14.83 -13.73
C LEU A 5 33.84 14.85 -13.68
N THR A 6 33.23 14.61 -12.51
CA THR A 6 32.94 15.56 -11.41
C THR A 6 31.78 16.50 -11.74
N ILE A 7 30.61 16.25 -11.14
CA ILE A 7 29.73 17.34 -10.68
C ILE A 7 29.36 17.05 -9.23
N LEU A 8 29.93 17.88 -8.39
CA LEU A 8 29.69 18.11 -6.97
C LEU A 8 28.46 19.04 -6.85
N GLY A 9 27.56 18.79 -5.90
CA GLY A 9 26.49 19.73 -5.52
C GLY A 9 25.21 18.99 -5.14
N SER A 10 24.58 19.17 -4.00
CA SER A 10 24.80 20.13 -2.90
C SER A 10 23.99 19.61 -1.71
N VAL A 11 24.65 19.42 -0.57
CA VAL A 11 23.99 19.14 0.70
C VAL A 11 23.36 20.45 1.17
N GLY A 12 22.04 20.58 1.04
CA GLY A 12 21.28 21.70 1.59
C GLY A 12 21.24 21.60 3.11
N LEU A 13 22.08 22.38 3.79
CA LEU A 13 21.96 22.68 5.22
C LEU A 13 20.67 23.49 5.43
N ILE A 14 19.67 22.89 6.09
CA ILE A 14 18.50 23.64 6.57
C ILE A 14 18.94 24.35 7.85
N ALA A 15 19.34 25.60 7.72
CA ALA A 15 19.60 26.47 8.85
C ALA A 15 18.26 26.97 9.41
N THR A 16 17.95 26.54 10.63
CA THR A 16 16.92 27.10 11.48
C THR A 16 17.19 28.58 11.73
N THR A 17 16.30 29.44 11.23
CA THR A 17 16.19 30.81 11.71
C THR A 17 14.74 31.04 12.12
N SER A 18 14.49 30.97 13.43
CA SER A 18 13.24 31.38 14.04
C SER A 18 13.13 32.90 13.94
N ALA A 19 12.47 33.40 12.90
CA ALA A 19 12.03 34.78 12.86
C ALA A 19 10.68 34.88 13.60
N ALA A 20 10.73 35.32 14.86
CA ALA A 20 9.56 35.85 15.53
C ALA A 20 9.24 37.21 14.91
N VAL A 21 8.10 37.33 14.25
CA VAL A 21 7.56 38.63 13.83
C VAL A 21 6.39 38.95 14.74
N VAL A 22 6.69 39.71 15.79
CA VAL A 22 5.70 40.48 16.53
C VAL A 22 5.59 41.83 15.83
N ALA A 23 4.48 42.06 15.14
CA ALA A 23 4.08 43.39 14.69
C ALA A 23 2.72 43.71 15.33
N CYS A 24 2.75 44.00 16.64
CA CYS A 24 1.71 44.81 17.24
C CYS A 24 1.94 46.25 16.77
N GLY A 25 0.95 46.81 16.09
CA GLY A 25 0.98 48.16 15.56
C GLY A 25 1.27 49.21 16.64
N ASP A 26 2.15 50.12 16.26
CA ASP A 26 2.46 51.38 16.93
C ASP A 26 1.23 52.10 17.49
N LYS A 27 1.22 52.35 18.81
CA LYS A 27 0.89 53.66 19.40
C LYS A 27 1.60 53.81 20.76
N MET A 28 2.65 54.64 20.81
CA MET A 28 3.12 55.24 22.07
C MET A 28 2.14 56.35 22.53
N PRO A 29 2.11 56.69 23.84
CA PRO A 29 2.94 57.80 24.31
C PRO A 29 3.67 57.58 25.64
N LYS A 30 4.65 58.47 25.86
CA LYS A 30 5.68 58.57 26.90
C LYS A 30 5.14 58.64 28.34
N ASN A 31 5.86 58.03 29.30
CA ASN A 31 6.35 58.75 30.48
C ASN A 31 7.42 57.98 31.31
N ALA A 32 8.43 58.74 31.70
CA ALA A 32 9.28 58.72 32.91
C ALA A 32 9.54 57.41 33.72
N GLU A 33 10.84 57.13 33.88
CA GLU A 33 11.61 57.10 35.16
C GLU A 33 12.55 55.90 35.37
N LYS A 34 13.74 56.23 35.89
CA LYS A 34 14.89 55.37 36.20
C LYS A 34 14.56 54.31 37.26
N LYS A 35 15.19 53.12 37.13
CA LYS A 35 15.99 52.47 38.20
C LYS A 35 16.70 51.21 37.70
N GLU A 36 18.02 51.17 37.90
CA GLU A 36 18.82 49.94 37.97
C GLU A 36 18.40 49.12 39.19
N THR A 37 18.22 47.78 39.09
CA THR A 37 18.74 46.82 40.10
C THR A 37 18.65 45.36 39.64
N LYS A 38 19.80 44.66 39.77
CA LYS A 38 20.06 43.27 40.20
C LYS A 38 19.16 42.08 39.78
N GLN A 39 19.86 41.08 39.23
CA GLN A 39 19.75 39.63 39.46
C GLN A 39 18.60 39.15 40.35
N GLU A 40 17.76 38.26 39.79
CA GLU A 40 17.25 37.14 40.56
C GLU A 40 16.99 35.92 39.67
N LYS A 41 17.60 34.81 40.10
CA LYS A 41 17.57 33.48 39.53
C LYS A 41 16.24 32.83 39.95
N LYS A 42 15.36 32.49 39.01
CA LYS A 42 14.21 31.60 39.29
C LYS A 42 14.25 30.40 38.36
N GLU A 43 14.49 29.26 39.00
CA GLU A 43 14.45 27.91 38.48
C GLU A 43 13.12 27.66 37.77
N GLN A 44 13.18 27.43 36.45
CA GLN A 44 12.05 26.91 35.71
C GLN A 44 11.94 25.41 36.02
N LYS A 45 10.94 25.11 36.85
CA LYS A 45 10.31 23.80 37.01
C LYS A 45 10.02 23.25 35.60
N VAL A 46 10.81 22.28 35.17
CA VAL A 46 10.50 21.48 33.98
C VAL A 46 9.30 20.63 34.36
N GLU A 47 8.10 21.14 34.08
CA GLU A 47 6.92 20.32 33.97
C GLU A 47 7.18 19.35 32.81
N LYS A 48 7.59 18.13 33.17
CA LYS A 48 7.53 16.96 32.31
C LYS A 48 6.08 16.86 31.85
N ALA A 49 5.79 17.40 30.67
CA ALA A 49 4.65 16.98 29.88
C ALA A 49 4.81 15.47 29.72
N VAL A 50 4.11 14.72 30.56
CA VAL A 50 3.89 13.30 30.35
C VAL A 50 3.04 13.27 29.09
N GLU A 51 3.67 13.13 27.93
CA GLU A 51 3.03 12.64 26.72
C GLU A 51 2.39 11.32 27.11
N LYS A 52 1.11 11.40 27.44
CA LYS A 52 0.23 10.26 27.58
C LYS A 52 0.19 9.67 26.17
N LYS A 53 1.04 8.67 25.92
CA LYS A 53 0.94 7.86 24.71
C LYS A 53 -0.49 7.33 24.71
N GLU A 54 -1.35 7.92 23.88
CA GLU A 54 -2.61 7.29 23.54
C GLU A 54 -2.19 5.96 22.89
N GLU A 55 -2.33 4.86 23.63
CA GLU A 55 -2.27 3.52 23.07
C GLU A 55 -3.51 3.35 22.20
N GLY A 56 -3.51 4.02 21.04
CA GLY A 56 -4.56 3.88 20.07
C GLY A 56 -4.53 2.47 19.50
N GLU A 57 -5.71 2.03 19.05
CA GLU A 57 -5.92 0.67 18.57
C GLU A 57 -4.95 0.34 17.43
N LYS A 58 -4.51 -0.91 17.35
CA LYS A 58 -3.67 -1.41 16.24
C LYS A 58 -4.53 -2.17 15.25
N PHE A 59 -4.05 -2.29 14.01
CA PHE A 59 -4.70 -3.13 13.02
C PHE A 59 -4.89 -4.55 13.56
N PRO A 60 -6.05 -5.19 13.31
CA PRO A 60 -6.36 -6.51 13.83
C PRO A 60 -5.49 -7.62 13.24
N LYS A 61 -4.82 -7.35 12.10
CA LYS A 61 -3.91 -8.26 11.40
C LYS A 61 -2.77 -7.45 10.81
N GLN A 62 -1.62 -8.11 10.65
CA GLN A 62 -0.42 -7.55 10.03
C GLN A 62 0.10 -8.47 8.93
N LYS A 63 0.91 -7.92 8.01
CA LYS A 63 1.54 -8.65 6.89
C LYS A 63 0.53 -9.46 6.07
N LEU A 64 -0.49 -8.79 5.55
CA LEU A 64 -1.55 -9.45 4.80
C LEU A 64 -1.09 -9.91 3.41
N ASP A 65 -1.39 -11.16 3.06
CA ASP A 65 -1.45 -11.57 1.66
C ASP A 65 -2.86 -11.32 1.13
N LEU A 66 -2.97 -10.40 0.18
CA LEU A 66 -4.23 -10.01 -0.43
C LEU A 66 -4.64 -10.98 -1.55
N GLY A 67 -3.77 -11.89 -1.95
CA GLY A 67 -3.97 -12.83 -3.05
C GLY A 67 -3.75 -12.20 -4.42
N ALA A 68 -4.42 -12.76 -5.42
CA ALA A 68 -4.22 -12.39 -6.81
C ALA A 68 -5.23 -11.32 -7.30
N PHE A 69 -4.75 -10.36 -8.08
CA PHE A 69 -5.54 -9.31 -8.72
C PHE A 69 -5.38 -9.30 -10.24
N PHE A 70 -6.41 -8.83 -10.92
CA PHE A 70 -6.34 -8.53 -12.34
C PHE A 70 -5.38 -7.36 -12.56
N LYS A 71 -4.46 -7.53 -13.51
CA LYS A 71 -3.46 -6.52 -13.86
C LYS A 71 -3.89 -5.81 -15.13
N ASN A 72 -3.95 -4.49 -15.09
CA ASN A 72 -4.30 -3.69 -16.26
C ASN A 72 -3.14 -3.67 -17.25
N GLU A 73 -3.38 -4.22 -18.44
CA GLU A 73 -2.45 -4.17 -19.56
C GLU A 73 -2.60 -2.83 -20.28
N GLY A 74 -1.53 -2.04 -20.33
CA GLY A 74 -1.53 -0.69 -20.89
C GLY A 74 -0.29 0.11 -20.49
N ARG A 75 -0.30 1.43 -20.72
CA ARG A 75 0.89 2.31 -20.53
C ARG A 75 1.51 2.27 -19.13
N TYR A 76 0.75 1.88 -18.11
CA TYR A 76 1.21 1.90 -16.71
C TYR A 76 1.31 0.52 -16.06
N ASN A 77 0.97 -0.57 -16.79
CA ASN A 77 1.08 -1.96 -16.34
C ASN A 77 0.77 -2.14 -14.83
N SER A 78 -0.42 -1.74 -14.40
CA SER A 78 -0.71 -1.43 -13.00
C SER A 78 -1.85 -2.26 -12.41
N PHE A 79 -2.00 -2.19 -11.08
CA PHE A 79 -3.11 -2.80 -10.34
C PHE A 79 -4.09 -1.74 -9.84
N SER A 80 -5.35 -2.13 -9.66
CA SER A 80 -6.37 -1.23 -9.13
C SER A 80 -6.16 -0.98 -7.63
N GLN A 81 -5.75 0.24 -7.29
CA GLN A 81 -5.62 0.66 -5.89
C GLN A 81 -6.94 0.56 -5.12
N TYR A 82 -8.07 0.81 -5.78
CA TYR A 82 -9.39 0.68 -5.18
C TYR A 82 -9.71 -0.78 -4.82
N GLU A 83 -9.39 -1.74 -5.70
CA GLU A 83 -9.60 -3.16 -5.41
C GLU A 83 -8.69 -3.65 -4.27
N ILE A 84 -7.43 -3.22 -4.26
CA ILE A 84 -6.47 -3.50 -3.17
C ILE A 84 -7.03 -2.97 -1.84
N LYS A 85 -7.44 -1.70 -1.80
CA LYS A 85 -8.00 -1.06 -0.61
C LYS A 85 -9.28 -1.76 -0.12
N ASN A 86 -10.17 -2.15 -1.03
CA ASN A 86 -11.36 -2.95 -0.73
C ASN A 86 -11.02 -4.33 -0.16
N LYS A 87 -9.99 -4.99 -0.68
CA LYS A 87 -9.55 -6.30 -0.18
C LYS A 87 -8.99 -6.20 1.23
N ILE A 88 -8.19 -5.17 1.51
CA ILE A 88 -7.67 -4.88 2.85
C ILE A 88 -8.83 -4.69 3.82
N ALA A 89 -9.77 -3.78 3.51
CA ALA A 89 -10.95 -3.49 4.33
C ALA A 89 -11.74 -4.77 4.69
N LYS A 90 -11.96 -5.65 3.72
CA LYS A 90 -12.62 -6.96 3.94
C LYS A 90 -11.83 -7.89 4.85
N LEU A 91 -10.50 -7.96 4.70
CA LEU A 91 -9.66 -8.88 5.47
C LEU A 91 -9.43 -8.42 6.92
N THR A 92 -9.44 -7.10 7.14
CA THR A 92 -9.32 -6.47 8.47
C THR A 92 -10.66 -6.15 9.11
N ASN A 93 -11.79 -6.39 8.42
CA ASN A 93 -13.13 -5.99 8.85
C ASN A 93 -13.21 -4.49 9.21
N THR A 94 -12.59 -3.66 8.38
CA THR A 94 -12.51 -2.20 8.56
C THR A 94 -13.29 -1.52 7.45
N ASP A 95 -13.79 -0.32 7.71
CA ASP A 95 -14.40 0.52 6.67
C ASP A 95 -13.33 1.03 5.69
N ILE A 96 -13.61 0.96 4.40
CA ILE A 96 -12.66 1.42 3.37
C ILE A 96 -12.32 2.91 3.49
N SER A 97 -13.25 3.73 3.97
CA SER A 97 -13.09 5.19 4.12
C SER A 97 -12.05 5.55 5.19
N THR A 98 -11.81 4.67 6.15
CA THR A 98 -10.84 4.95 7.21
C THR A 98 -9.42 4.63 6.78
N LEU A 99 -9.23 3.84 5.73
CA LEU A 99 -7.91 3.52 5.20
C LEU A 99 -7.34 4.74 4.46
N THR A 100 -6.14 5.18 4.83
CA THR A 100 -5.45 6.35 4.26
C THR A 100 -4.02 5.99 3.87
N ASP A 101 -3.33 6.89 3.15
CA ASP A 101 -1.90 6.77 2.86
C ASP A 101 -1.50 5.42 2.24
N LEU A 102 -2.26 4.98 1.23
CA LEU A 102 -1.95 3.75 0.49
C LEU A 102 -0.69 3.97 -0.36
N ASN A 103 0.40 3.30 0.00
CA ASN A 103 1.64 3.30 -0.77
C ASN A 103 1.90 1.89 -1.32
N ILE A 104 2.19 1.78 -2.62
CA ILE A 104 2.38 0.50 -3.29
C ILE A 104 3.64 0.55 -4.14
N GLU A 105 4.49 -0.45 -3.95
CA GLU A 105 5.62 -0.77 -4.80
C GLU A 105 5.19 -1.88 -5.77
N TYR A 106 5.24 -1.58 -7.07
CA TYR A 106 4.85 -2.51 -8.12
C TYR A 106 6.07 -3.22 -8.69
N GLU A 107 5.97 -4.55 -8.77
CA GLU A 107 6.84 -5.39 -9.58
C GLU A 107 6.02 -6.01 -10.74
N ASP A 108 6.67 -6.81 -11.58
CA ASP A 108 6.05 -7.33 -12.80
C ASP A 108 4.82 -8.22 -12.53
N GLU A 109 4.84 -9.07 -11.51
CA GLU A 109 3.74 -10.01 -11.24
C GLU A 109 3.24 -9.97 -9.80
N LYS A 110 3.71 -9.00 -9.03
CA LYS A 110 3.43 -8.86 -7.61
C LYS A 110 3.60 -7.42 -7.17
N GLY A 111 3.18 -7.16 -5.95
CA GLY A 111 3.43 -5.88 -5.29
C GLY A 111 3.41 -6.01 -3.79
N THR A 112 4.07 -5.07 -3.15
CA THR A 112 4.07 -4.88 -1.71
C THR A 112 3.59 -3.48 -1.40
N GLY A 113 3.09 -3.27 -0.20
CA GLY A 113 2.63 -1.94 0.15
C GLY A 113 2.31 -1.77 1.60
N THR A 114 2.02 -0.52 1.92
CA THR A 114 1.61 -0.08 3.24
C THR A 114 0.33 0.74 3.15
N VAL A 115 -0.45 0.71 4.23
CA VAL A 115 -1.64 1.54 4.38
C VAL A 115 -1.78 1.95 5.83
N LYS A 116 -2.24 3.18 6.05
CA LYS A 116 -2.59 3.70 7.37
C LYS A 116 -4.10 3.67 7.56
N SER A 117 -4.55 3.97 8.77
CA SER A 117 -5.97 4.13 9.07
C SER A 117 -6.17 5.31 10.01
N THR A 118 -7.28 6.02 9.86
CA THR A 118 -7.72 6.99 10.87
C THR A 118 -8.15 6.33 12.19
N LYS A 119 -8.38 5.01 12.17
CA LYS A 119 -8.73 4.21 13.36
C LYS A 119 -7.53 3.58 14.07
N TYR A 120 -6.44 3.33 13.35
CA TYR A 120 -5.32 2.54 13.86
C TYR A 120 -4.03 3.33 13.87
N THR A 121 -3.24 3.17 14.92
CA THR A 121 -2.00 3.92 15.12
C THR A 121 -0.82 3.34 14.35
N ASP A 122 -0.82 2.03 14.13
CA ASP A 122 0.21 1.34 13.38
C ASP A 122 -0.07 1.34 11.87
N THR A 123 0.98 1.09 11.10
CA THR A 123 0.89 0.95 9.64
C THR A 123 0.74 -0.53 9.30
N LEU A 124 -0.19 -0.85 8.41
CA LEU A 124 -0.41 -2.20 7.92
C LEU A 124 0.47 -2.46 6.71
N ASN A 125 1.22 -3.57 6.75
CA ASN A 125 1.98 -4.07 5.60
C ASN A 125 1.19 -5.17 4.86
N PHE A 126 1.29 -5.20 3.54
CA PHE A 126 0.65 -6.22 2.71
C PHE A 126 1.45 -6.58 1.45
N SER A 127 1.11 -7.71 0.86
CA SER A 127 1.59 -8.16 -0.45
C SER A 127 0.46 -8.73 -1.30
N PHE A 128 0.66 -8.79 -2.61
CA PHE A 128 -0.29 -9.38 -3.55
C PHE A 128 0.41 -9.84 -4.83
N SER A 129 -0.30 -10.59 -5.67
CA SER A 129 0.20 -11.08 -6.96
C SER A 129 -0.76 -10.80 -8.13
N ASN A 130 -0.31 -11.04 -9.36
CA ASN A 130 -1.16 -11.23 -10.54
C ASN A 130 -1.39 -12.73 -10.86
N ILE A 131 -0.75 -13.64 -10.12
CA ILE A 131 -0.81 -15.08 -10.38
C ILE A 131 -1.65 -15.75 -9.32
N LEU A 132 -2.78 -16.32 -9.75
CA LEU A 132 -3.63 -17.16 -8.93
C LEU A 132 -3.21 -18.64 -9.03
N ASP A 133 -2.93 -19.26 -7.89
CA ASP A 133 -2.74 -20.71 -7.82
C ASP A 133 -4.11 -21.40 -7.68
N LEU A 134 -4.46 -22.23 -8.66
CA LEU A 134 -5.71 -23.00 -8.66
C LEU A 134 -5.56 -24.36 -7.95
N GLY A 135 -4.35 -24.70 -7.51
CA GLY A 135 -4.01 -25.97 -6.89
C GLY A 135 -3.90 -27.09 -7.91
N GLU A 136 -4.39 -28.26 -7.52
CA GLU A 136 -4.21 -29.50 -8.27
C GLU A 136 -5.45 -29.89 -9.07
N PHE A 137 -5.20 -30.38 -10.29
CA PHE A 137 -6.20 -31.01 -11.15
C PHE A 137 -5.81 -32.45 -11.44
N LYS A 138 -6.81 -33.32 -11.60
CA LYS A 138 -6.63 -34.70 -12.02
C LYS A 138 -6.90 -34.84 -13.52
N LYS A 139 -6.02 -35.52 -14.24
CA LYS A 139 -6.28 -36.00 -15.61
C LYS A 139 -7.10 -37.28 -15.54
N GLU A 140 -8.43 -37.19 -15.43
CA GLU A 140 -9.33 -38.36 -15.40
C GLU A 140 -9.34 -39.08 -16.77
N ASN A 141 -8.31 -39.89 -17.05
CA ASN A 141 -8.09 -40.62 -18.31
C ASN A 141 -7.98 -39.74 -19.57
N LYS A 142 -7.84 -38.42 -19.41
CA LYS A 142 -7.70 -37.45 -20.49
C LYS A 142 -6.23 -37.05 -20.65
N THR A 143 -5.84 -36.69 -21.87
CA THR A 143 -4.49 -36.18 -22.15
C THR A 143 -4.20 -34.86 -21.42
N VAL A 144 -5.23 -34.01 -21.27
CA VAL A 144 -5.15 -32.70 -20.62
C VAL A 144 -6.36 -32.45 -19.72
N VAL A 145 -6.20 -31.55 -18.75
CA VAL A 145 -7.29 -31.07 -17.90
C VAL A 145 -8.26 -30.23 -18.75
N PRO A 146 -9.56 -30.52 -18.81
CA PRO A 146 -10.50 -29.74 -19.61
C PRO A 146 -10.54 -28.26 -19.20
N GLN A 147 -10.51 -27.35 -20.19
CA GLN A 147 -10.58 -25.91 -19.92
C GLN A 147 -11.85 -25.52 -19.15
N LEU A 148 -12.97 -26.23 -19.35
CA LEU A 148 -14.21 -26.01 -18.60
C LEU A 148 -14.02 -26.27 -17.10
N GLU A 149 -13.23 -27.27 -16.70
CA GLU A 149 -12.93 -27.54 -15.29
C GLU A 149 -12.04 -26.44 -14.69
N VAL A 150 -11.04 -25.98 -15.46
CA VAL A 150 -10.21 -24.83 -15.09
C VAL A 150 -11.08 -23.58 -14.90
N LYS A 151 -12.00 -23.32 -15.83
CA LYS A 151 -12.93 -22.18 -15.77
C LYS A 151 -13.84 -22.24 -14.54
N LYS A 152 -14.40 -23.42 -14.24
CA LYS A 152 -15.20 -23.65 -13.03
C LYS A 152 -14.42 -23.38 -11.75
N LYS A 153 -13.17 -23.86 -11.68
CA LYS A 153 -12.29 -23.63 -10.54
C LYS A 153 -11.97 -22.14 -10.37
N LEU A 154 -11.64 -21.44 -11.48
CA LEU A 154 -11.44 -19.99 -11.49
C LEU A 154 -12.65 -19.23 -10.95
N ALA A 155 -13.84 -19.52 -11.48
CA ALA A 155 -15.10 -18.89 -11.08
C ALA A 155 -15.36 -19.08 -9.58
N LYS A 156 -15.20 -20.31 -9.08
CA LYS A 156 -15.36 -20.63 -7.65
C LYS A 156 -14.35 -19.89 -6.77
N THR A 157 -13.07 -19.89 -7.15
CA THR A 157 -12.00 -19.25 -6.36
C THR A 157 -12.15 -17.73 -6.33
N LEU A 158 -12.52 -17.12 -7.46
CA LEU A 158 -12.73 -15.67 -7.59
C LEU A 158 -14.10 -15.20 -7.08
N LYS A 159 -15.02 -16.13 -6.78
CA LYS A 159 -16.42 -15.86 -6.47
C LYS A 159 -17.15 -15.11 -7.59
N TYR A 160 -16.86 -15.47 -8.84
CA TYR A 160 -17.47 -14.92 -10.06
C TYR A 160 -18.41 -15.96 -10.70
N GLU A 161 -19.30 -15.53 -11.58
CA GLU A 161 -20.05 -16.45 -12.43
C GLU A 161 -19.18 -16.84 -13.64
N GLU A 162 -19.32 -18.07 -14.15
CA GLU A 162 -18.51 -18.54 -15.28
C GLU A 162 -18.68 -17.66 -16.54
N LYS A 163 -19.86 -17.08 -16.75
CA LYS A 163 -20.13 -16.17 -17.87
C LYS A 163 -19.36 -14.85 -17.78
N ASP A 164 -18.96 -14.45 -16.57
CA ASP A 164 -18.17 -13.22 -16.37
C ASP A 164 -16.70 -13.43 -16.74
N LEU A 165 -16.23 -14.68 -16.76
CA LEU A 165 -14.88 -15.03 -17.15
C LEU A 165 -14.80 -15.20 -18.67
N VAL A 166 -14.02 -14.34 -19.31
CA VAL A 166 -13.88 -14.24 -20.77
C VAL A 166 -12.40 -14.29 -21.15
N GLY A 167 -12.11 -14.64 -22.42
CA GLY A 167 -10.74 -14.74 -22.91
C GLY A 167 -9.87 -15.70 -22.10
N LEU A 168 -10.42 -16.89 -21.79
CA LEU A 168 -9.65 -17.95 -21.12
C LEU A 168 -8.67 -18.56 -22.10
N GLU A 169 -7.38 -18.50 -21.76
CA GLU A 169 -6.30 -19.15 -22.47
C GLU A 169 -5.58 -20.10 -21.51
N VAL A 170 -5.33 -21.33 -21.94
CA VAL A 170 -4.68 -22.35 -21.12
C VAL A 170 -3.54 -22.99 -21.90
N THR A 171 -2.37 -23.01 -21.30
CA THR A 171 -1.17 -23.71 -21.77
C THR A 171 -0.90 -24.89 -20.85
N TYR A 172 -0.65 -26.06 -21.45
CA TYR A 172 -0.42 -27.30 -20.72
C TYR A 172 1.04 -27.74 -20.86
N GLY A 173 1.68 -27.99 -19.72
CA GLY A 173 2.90 -28.78 -19.63
C GLY A 173 2.60 -30.22 -19.19
N GLU A 174 3.65 -31.01 -18.94
CA GLU A 174 3.50 -32.41 -18.54
C GLU A 174 2.82 -32.55 -17.17
N LYS A 175 3.28 -31.78 -16.17
CA LYS A 175 2.85 -31.86 -14.76
C LYS A 175 2.23 -30.57 -14.22
N GLU A 176 2.10 -29.56 -15.07
CA GLU A 176 1.59 -28.26 -14.70
C GLU A 176 0.82 -27.64 -15.86
N GLY A 177 -0.01 -26.67 -15.55
CA GLY A 177 -0.63 -25.80 -16.54
C GLY A 177 -0.67 -24.37 -16.03
N ASN A 178 -0.72 -23.44 -16.96
CA ASN A 178 -0.82 -22.03 -16.67
C ASN A 178 -1.68 -21.35 -17.73
N GLY A 179 -2.02 -20.10 -17.50
CA GLY A 179 -2.83 -19.37 -18.46
C GLY A 179 -3.27 -18.02 -17.97
N THR A 180 -4.16 -17.43 -18.75
CA THR A 180 -4.72 -16.11 -18.50
C THR A 180 -6.22 -16.10 -18.64
N VAL A 181 -6.86 -15.21 -17.89
CA VAL A 181 -8.30 -14.97 -18.00
C VAL A 181 -8.60 -13.49 -17.78
N LYS A 182 -9.62 -12.98 -18.47
CA LYS A 182 -10.17 -11.64 -18.29
C LYS A 182 -11.54 -11.73 -17.63
N SER A 183 -12.02 -10.62 -17.10
CA SER A 183 -13.36 -10.52 -16.53
C SER A 183 -14.18 -9.46 -17.26
N ALA A 184 -15.46 -9.71 -17.44
CA ALA A 184 -16.42 -8.68 -17.84
C ALA A 184 -16.71 -7.68 -16.70
N LYS A 185 -16.42 -8.04 -15.44
CA LYS A 185 -16.70 -7.25 -14.24
C LYS A 185 -15.53 -6.41 -13.75
N THR A 186 -14.31 -6.77 -14.10
CA THR A 186 -13.10 -6.01 -13.72
C THR A 186 -12.14 -5.90 -14.89
N ARG A 187 -11.34 -4.83 -14.90
CA ARG A 187 -10.39 -4.55 -15.97
C ARG A 187 -9.10 -5.34 -15.77
N GLY A 188 -8.45 -5.66 -16.89
CA GLY A 188 -7.16 -6.32 -16.90
C GLY A 188 -7.22 -7.83 -17.06
N THR A 189 -6.06 -8.45 -16.91
CA THR A 189 -5.84 -9.88 -17.08
C THR A 189 -5.32 -10.48 -15.78
N LEU A 190 -5.85 -11.63 -15.41
CA LEU A 190 -5.35 -12.44 -14.32
C LEU A 190 -4.57 -13.63 -14.88
N LYS A 191 -3.35 -13.84 -14.39
CA LYS A 191 -2.59 -15.06 -14.66
C LYS A 191 -3.00 -16.14 -13.66
N PHE A 192 -2.93 -17.39 -14.06
CA PHE A 192 -3.11 -18.50 -13.14
C PHE A 192 -2.16 -19.65 -13.45
N LYS A 193 -1.95 -20.49 -12.44
CA LYS A 193 -1.19 -21.73 -12.55
C LYS A 193 -1.89 -22.86 -11.79
N PHE A 194 -1.58 -24.09 -12.16
CA PHE A 194 -2.06 -25.29 -11.50
C PHE A 194 -1.10 -26.46 -11.72
N THR A 195 -1.14 -27.44 -10.82
CA THR A 195 -0.44 -28.70 -10.98
C THR A 195 -1.38 -29.76 -11.54
N ILE A 196 -0.81 -30.74 -12.23
CA ILE A 196 -1.56 -31.84 -12.81
C ILE A 196 -1.04 -33.17 -12.29
N LYS A 197 -1.96 -33.99 -11.79
CA LYS A 197 -1.73 -35.37 -11.39
C LYS A 197 -2.48 -36.36 -12.27
#